data_AF-A0AAU6SDG7-F1
#
_entry.id   AF-A0AAU6SDG7-F1
#
_cell.length_a   1.000
_cell.length_b   1.000
_cell.length_c   1.000
_cell.angle_alpha   90.00
_cell.angle_beta   90.00
_cell.angle_gamma   90.00
#
_symmetry.space_group_name_H-M   'P 1'
#
loop_
_entity.id
_entity.type
_entity.pdbx_description
1 polymer ?
#
loop_
_entity_poly.entity_id
_entity_poly.type
_entity_poly.pdbx_seq_one_letter_code
_entity_poly.pdbx_strand_id
1 'polypeptide(L)'
;MSSNTTLSSAARSRLLGFNGFVWIFGVVAILLIGVTLLPGAGDEVSVPDDYGYEPWLNPDPVLADDEGDGVYSGVDGAMVALDGLDPAQPLLITELDDTYVGRISVTGPAGEILAESEYGGPAEFESYIATEGKWVIVPQADVELWIDGFRDERWRMRITTPPVEERSGTVSGVGSAVFALGSTATTARISTRGEGRVSIETVTSAGVTEAFSANEPTDRSIAWADGDPVLFVIDAWDDAGWTIAFPDDPAPAATGAPTPAPAPSATAVSP
;
A
#
# COMPACT_ATOMS: atom_id res chain seq x y z
N MET A 1 69.32 -28.95 -25.29
CA MET A 1 68.01 -29.63 -25.30
C MET A 1 66.98 -28.67 -25.87
N SER A 2 66.53 -28.88 -27.11
CA SER A 2 65.40 -28.14 -27.69
C SER A 2 64.63 -29.12 -28.56
N SER A 3 63.53 -29.66 -28.01
CA SER A 3 62.56 -30.45 -28.78
C SER A 3 61.62 -29.48 -29.48
N ASN A 4 61.84 -29.25 -30.78
CA ASN A 4 60.84 -28.62 -31.64
C ASN A 4 59.74 -29.65 -31.93
N THR A 5 58.64 -29.58 -31.19
CA THR A 5 57.43 -30.36 -31.49
C THR A 5 56.74 -29.74 -32.70
N THR A 6 57.07 -30.21 -33.89
CA THR A 6 56.37 -29.83 -35.13
C THR A 6 54.98 -30.49 -35.13
N LEU A 7 53.94 -29.74 -34.79
CA LEU A 7 52.55 -30.19 -34.95
C LEU A 7 52.31 -30.50 -36.44
N SER A 8 51.89 -31.74 -36.75
CA SER A 8 51.59 -32.14 -38.13
C SER A 8 50.47 -31.28 -38.71
N SER A 9 50.49 -31.02 -40.02
CA SER A 9 49.46 -30.23 -40.72
C SER A 9 48.03 -30.76 -40.48
N ALA A 10 47.89 -32.06 -40.24
CA ALA A 10 46.63 -32.70 -39.86
C ALA A 10 46.13 -32.28 -38.46
N ALA A 11 47.03 -32.06 -37.50
CA ALA A 11 46.67 -31.56 -36.16
C ALA A 11 46.23 -30.09 -36.20
N ARG A 12 46.88 -29.24 -37.01
CA ARG A 12 46.47 -27.84 -37.22
C ARG A 12 45.11 -27.72 -37.91
N SER A 13 44.84 -28.54 -38.92
CA SER A 13 43.55 -28.56 -39.62
C SER A 13 42.41 -29.02 -38.70
N ARG A 14 42.66 -30.02 -37.85
CA ARG A 14 41.69 -30.47 -36.83
C ARG A 14 41.43 -29.43 -35.74
N LEU A 15 42.45 -28.68 -35.31
CA LEU A 15 42.31 -27.59 -34.34
C LEU A 15 41.52 -26.40 -34.90
N LEU A 16 41.75 -26.04 -36.16
CA LEU A 16 40.99 -24.98 -36.83
C LEU A 16 39.53 -25.41 -37.10
N GLY A 17 39.31 -26.66 -37.49
CA GLY A 17 37.97 -27.22 -37.66
C GLY A 17 37.20 -27.29 -36.33
N PHE A 18 37.85 -27.69 -35.25
CA PHE A 18 37.25 -27.71 -33.91
C PHE A 18 36.95 -26.29 -33.41
N ASN A 19 37.86 -25.33 -33.60
CA ASN A 19 37.63 -23.94 -33.21
C ASN A 19 36.47 -23.30 -34.00
N GLY A 20 36.40 -23.53 -35.31
CA GLY A 20 35.28 -23.06 -36.14
C GLY A 20 33.95 -23.72 -35.76
N PHE A 21 33.96 -25.02 -35.48
CA PHE A 21 32.77 -25.75 -35.03
C PHE A 21 32.27 -25.23 -33.67
N VAL A 22 33.15 -25.04 -32.69
CA VAL A 22 32.80 -24.50 -31.37
C VAL A 22 32.29 -23.06 -31.48
N TRP A 23 32.87 -22.23 -32.34
CA TRP A 23 32.39 -20.85 -32.55
C TRP A 23 31.00 -20.81 -33.19
N ILE A 24 30.77 -21.62 -34.23
CA ILE A 24 29.46 -21.68 -34.90
C ILE A 24 28.41 -22.24 -33.94
N PHE A 25 28.70 -23.34 -33.23
CA PHE A 25 27.76 -23.88 -32.24
C PHE A 25 27.55 -22.94 -31.06
N GLY A 26 28.59 -22.23 -30.61
CA GLY A 26 28.48 -21.23 -29.55
C GLY A 26 27.60 -20.05 -29.95
N VAL A 27 27.78 -19.51 -31.16
CA VAL A 27 26.93 -18.44 -31.68
C VAL A 27 25.50 -18.91 -31.87
N VAL A 28 25.29 -20.09 -32.45
CA VAL A 28 23.94 -20.66 -32.64
C VAL A 28 23.28 -20.95 -31.31
N ALA A 29 24.01 -21.41 -30.29
CA ALA A 29 23.49 -21.59 -28.94
C ALA A 29 23.14 -20.25 -28.28
N ILE A 30 23.97 -19.22 -28.41
CA ILE A 30 23.65 -17.86 -27.93
C ILE A 30 22.41 -17.30 -28.65
N LEU A 31 22.30 -17.52 -29.95
CA LEU A 31 21.16 -17.06 -30.75
C LEU A 31 19.88 -17.83 -30.40
N LEU A 32 19.98 -19.14 -30.14
CA LEU A 32 18.86 -19.96 -29.66
C LEU A 32 18.45 -19.55 -28.25
N ILE A 33 19.39 -19.43 -27.31
CA ILE A 33 19.14 -18.92 -25.95
C ILE A 33 18.49 -17.55 -26.04
N GLY A 34 19.03 -16.68 -26.89
CA GLY A 34 18.44 -15.39 -27.20
C GLY A 34 16.99 -15.52 -27.67
N VAL A 35 16.73 -16.25 -28.75
CA VAL A 35 15.38 -16.39 -29.33
C VAL A 35 14.39 -17.14 -28.40
N THR A 36 14.87 -17.97 -27.48
CA THR A 36 14.01 -18.67 -26.50
C THR A 36 13.78 -17.91 -25.20
N LEU A 37 14.71 -17.04 -24.79
CA LEU A 37 14.61 -16.24 -23.56
C LEU A 37 14.18 -14.78 -23.80
N LEU A 38 14.38 -14.22 -25.00
CA LEU A 38 13.93 -12.88 -25.38
C LEU A 38 12.45 -12.74 -25.79
N PRO A 39 11.64 -13.77 -26.09
CA PRO A 39 10.25 -13.53 -26.51
C PRO A 39 9.32 -13.13 -25.35
N GLY A 40 9.86 -12.93 -24.14
CA GLY A 40 9.20 -12.24 -23.02
C GLY A 40 9.80 -10.87 -22.67
N ALA A 41 10.87 -10.43 -23.34
CA ALA A 41 11.47 -9.11 -23.17
C ALA A 41 10.81 -8.10 -24.11
N GLY A 42 9.48 -8.04 -24.06
CA GLY A 42 8.69 -7.04 -24.76
C GLY A 42 8.67 -5.75 -23.95
N ASP A 43 9.26 -4.72 -24.54
CA ASP A 43 9.39 -3.33 -24.10
C ASP A 43 10.24 -3.02 -22.87
N GLU A 44 10.97 -1.93 -22.98
CA GLU A 44 12.02 -1.43 -22.09
C GLU A 44 11.47 -1.13 -20.67
N VAL A 45 11.44 -2.12 -19.78
CA VAL A 45 11.03 -1.91 -18.38
C VAL A 45 12.19 -1.36 -17.57
N SER A 46 12.56 -0.11 -17.83
CA SER A 46 13.26 0.83 -16.95
C SER A 46 13.70 2.01 -17.81
N VAL A 47 12.78 2.92 -18.13
CA VAL A 47 13.24 4.29 -18.42
C VAL A 47 13.91 4.74 -17.12
N PRO A 48 15.19 5.17 -17.11
CA PRO A 48 15.75 5.86 -15.97
C PRO A 48 14.99 7.18 -15.87
N ASP A 49 13.85 7.12 -15.19
CA ASP A 49 12.95 8.25 -15.05
C ASP A 49 13.43 9.07 -13.86
N ASP A 50 13.62 10.38 -14.09
CA ASP A 50 13.98 11.34 -13.04
C ASP A 50 12.88 11.39 -11.95
N TYR A 51 11.70 10.82 -12.23
CA TYR A 51 10.54 10.74 -11.35
C TYR A 51 10.35 9.38 -10.67
N GLY A 52 11.31 8.44 -10.73
CA GLY A 52 11.12 7.09 -10.18
C GLY A 52 10.76 6.99 -8.68
N TYR A 53 11.00 8.05 -7.89
CA TYR A 53 10.56 8.14 -6.48
C TYR A 53 9.31 9.00 -6.27
N GLU A 54 9.00 9.87 -7.24
CA GLU A 54 7.92 10.84 -7.18
C GLU A 54 7.17 10.83 -8.53
N PRO A 55 6.60 9.68 -8.95
CA PRO A 55 6.05 9.51 -10.29
C PRO A 55 4.90 10.48 -10.60
N TRP A 56 4.22 10.97 -9.56
CA TRP A 56 3.16 11.99 -9.65
C TRP A 56 3.65 13.37 -10.11
N LEU A 57 4.96 13.63 -10.11
CA LEU A 57 5.54 14.85 -10.66
C LEU A 57 5.87 14.72 -12.16
N ASN A 58 5.74 13.53 -12.74
CA ASN A 58 6.00 13.31 -14.16
C ASN A 58 4.92 14.03 -15.00
N PRO A 59 5.29 14.97 -15.89
CA PRO A 59 4.31 15.68 -16.73
C PRO A 59 3.69 14.80 -17.83
N ASP A 60 4.26 13.63 -18.12
CA ASP A 60 3.77 12.65 -19.09
C ASP A 60 3.80 11.25 -18.45
N PRO A 61 2.91 10.99 -17.46
CA PRO A 61 2.96 9.76 -16.69
C PRO A 61 2.51 8.56 -17.52
N VAL A 62 3.14 7.41 -17.27
CA VAL A 62 2.72 6.14 -17.87
C VAL A 62 1.39 5.74 -17.26
N LEU A 63 0.36 5.58 -18.10
CA LEU A 63 -0.94 5.09 -17.66
C LEU A 63 -0.94 3.57 -17.54
N ALA A 64 -1.63 3.06 -16.53
CA ALA A 64 -1.97 1.66 -16.44
C ALA A 64 -2.99 1.28 -17.52
N ASP A 65 -2.91 0.04 -17.98
CA ASP A 65 -3.88 -0.57 -18.88
C ASP A 65 -5.15 -0.93 -18.08
N ASP A 66 -6.30 -0.38 -18.47
CA ASP A 66 -7.62 -0.80 -17.97
C ASP A 66 -8.10 -2.04 -18.76
N GLU A 67 -8.12 -3.19 -18.08
CA GLU A 67 -8.55 -4.46 -18.65
C GLU A 67 -10.06 -4.70 -18.52
N GLY A 68 -10.78 -3.79 -17.88
CA GLY A 68 -12.20 -3.90 -17.55
C GLY A 68 -12.45 -4.63 -16.22
N ASP A 69 -13.69 -4.53 -15.73
CA ASP A 69 -14.15 -5.15 -14.48
C ASP A 69 -13.28 -4.79 -13.24
N GLY A 70 -12.76 -3.56 -13.22
CA GLY A 70 -11.89 -3.05 -12.16
C GLY A 70 -10.50 -3.69 -12.13
N VAL A 71 -10.08 -4.37 -13.21
CA VAL A 71 -8.75 -4.96 -13.33
C VAL A 71 -7.84 -4.00 -14.08
N TYR A 72 -6.66 -3.75 -13.51
CA TYR A 72 -5.64 -2.89 -14.07
C TYR A 72 -4.31 -3.64 -14.13
N SER A 73 -3.51 -3.36 -15.15
CA SER A 73 -2.12 -3.79 -15.21
C SER A 73 -1.18 -2.66 -15.62
N GLY A 74 0.07 -2.76 -15.20
CA GLY A 74 1.05 -1.71 -15.47
C GLY A 74 2.45 -2.14 -15.11
N VAL A 75 3.36 -1.17 -15.18
CA VAL A 75 4.74 -1.27 -14.71
C VAL A 75 4.91 -0.39 -13.48
N ASP A 76 6.03 -0.54 -12.77
CA ASP A 76 6.37 0.34 -11.66
C ASP A 76 6.18 1.84 -12.02
N GLY A 77 5.54 2.58 -11.12
CA GLY A 77 5.21 4.00 -11.29
C GLY A 77 4.00 4.31 -12.18
N ALA A 78 3.36 3.30 -12.79
CA ALA A 78 2.20 3.55 -13.64
C ALA A 78 0.98 4.05 -12.84
N MET A 79 0.24 4.96 -13.46
CA MET A 79 -0.91 5.66 -12.87
C MET A 79 -2.23 5.02 -13.26
N VAL A 80 -3.11 4.79 -12.28
CA VAL A 80 -4.53 4.47 -12.51
C VAL A 80 -5.36 5.72 -12.20
N ALA A 81 -6.02 6.28 -13.22
CA ALA A 81 -6.99 7.35 -13.02
C ALA A 81 -8.37 6.75 -12.69
N LEU A 82 -8.96 7.16 -11.57
CA LEU A 82 -10.29 6.73 -11.14
C LEU A 82 -11.22 7.94 -11.04
N ASP A 83 -12.46 7.76 -11.46
CA ASP A 83 -13.49 8.79 -11.43
C ASP A 83 -14.78 8.30 -10.77
N GLY A 84 -15.57 9.25 -10.27
CA GLY A 84 -16.91 8.97 -9.73
C GLY A 84 -16.95 8.03 -8.52
N LEU A 85 -15.85 7.95 -7.75
CA LEU A 85 -15.80 7.19 -6.50
C LEU A 85 -16.68 7.82 -5.43
N ASP A 86 -17.12 7.00 -4.47
CA ASP A 86 -17.76 7.46 -3.24
C ASP A 86 -16.70 7.54 -2.13
N PRO A 87 -16.31 8.73 -1.64
CA PRO A 87 -15.29 8.86 -0.60
C PRO A 87 -15.65 8.15 0.72
N ALA A 88 -16.94 7.86 0.95
CA ALA A 88 -17.39 7.09 2.10
C ALA A 88 -17.15 5.57 1.94
N GLN A 89 -16.82 5.09 0.73
CA GLN A 89 -16.56 3.69 0.44
C GLN A 89 -15.07 3.45 0.20
N PRO A 90 -14.41 2.69 1.09
CA PRO A 90 -13.03 2.30 0.88
C PRO A 90 -12.84 1.42 -0.36
N LEU A 91 -11.67 1.55 -0.98
CA LEU A 91 -11.20 0.66 -2.03
C LEU A 91 -10.44 -0.51 -1.39
N LEU A 92 -10.61 -1.70 -1.96
CA LEU A 92 -9.76 -2.86 -1.72
C LEU A 92 -9.00 -3.19 -3.00
N ILE A 93 -7.67 -3.15 -2.91
CA ILE A 93 -6.74 -3.45 -3.99
C ILE A 93 -6.17 -4.85 -3.75
N THR A 94 -6.52 -5.79 -4.63
CA THR A 94 -6.10 -7.19 -4.55
C THR A 94 -5.15 -7.51 -5.70
N GLU A 95 -3.98 -8.04 -5.38
CA GLU A 95 -2.99 -8.53 -6.34
C GLU A 95 -3.54 -9.73 -7.12
N LEU A 96 -3.25 -9.80 -8.43
CA LEU A 96 -3.60 -10.90 -9.31
C LEU A 96 -2.34 -11.56 -9.88
N ASP A 97 -2.49 -12.80 -10.34
CA ASP A 97 -1.48 -13.56 -11.10
C ASP A 97 -0.08 -13.61 -10.46
N ASP A 98 -0.03 -13.69 -9.12
CA ASP A 98 1.19 -13.70 -8.32
C ASP A 98 2.10 -12.47 -8.57
N THR A 99 1.49 -11.35 -8.99
CA THR A 99 2.19 -10.06 -9.09
C THR A 99 2.29 -9.38 -7.73
N TYR A 100 3.16 -8.38 -7.63
CA TYR A 100 3.41 -7.66 -6.39
C TYR A 100 3.09 -6.17 -6.53
N VAL A 101 2.33 -5.65 -5.57
CA VAL A 101 2.11 -4.23 -5.37
C VAL A 101 2.72 -3.86 -4.02
N GLY A 102 3.77 -3.04 -4.02
CA GLY A 102 4.43 -2.60 -2.80
C GLY A 102 3.58 -1.57 -2.05
N ARG A 103 3.44 -0.40 -2.67
CA ARG A 103 2.79 0.79 -2.11
C ARG A 103 1.86 1.41 -3.14
N ILE A 104 0.74 1.97 -2.68
CA ILE A 104 -0.11 2.84 -3.49
C ILE A 104 0.00 4.26 -2.95
N SER A 105 0.32 5.22 -3.80
CA SER A 105 0.24 6.65 -3.46
C SER A 105 -1.01 7.25 -4.07
N VAL A 106 -1.71 8.12 -3.35
CA VAL A 106 -2.98 8.72 -3.80
C VAL A 106 -2.84 10.22 -3.99
N THR A 107 -3.11 10.69 -5.21
CA THR A 107 -3.20 12.12 -5.55
C THR A 107 -4.56 12.46 -6.13
N GLY A 108 -4.81 13.75 -6.26
CA GLY A 108 -5.87 14.29 -7.10
C GLY A 108 -5.39 14.42 -8.55
N PRO A 109 -6.28 14.89 -9.44
CA PRO A 109 -5.96 15.08 -10.84
C PRO A 109 -4.68 15.91 -11.05
N ALA A 110 -3.83 15.46 -11.98
CA ALA A 110 -2.54 16.07 -12.29
C ALA A 110 -1.55 16.10 -11.10
N GLY A 111 -1.54 15.05 -10.27
CA GLY A 111 -0.57 14.89 -9.19
C GLY A 111 -0.80 15.80 -7.98
N GLU A 112 -2.02 16.33 -7.80
CA GLU A 112 -2.35 17.18 -6.64
C GLU A 112 -2.24 16.40 -5.32
N ILE A 113 -1.46 16.90 -4.35
CA ILE A 113 -1.39 16.28 -3.02
C ILE A 113 -2.66 16.61 -2.25
N LEU A 114 -3.55 15.61 -2.10
CA LEU A 114 -4.84 15.77 -1.41
C LEU A 114 -4.70 15.68 0.11
N ALA A 115 -3.76 14.85 0.57
CA ALA A 115 -3.40 14.68 1.97
C ALA A 115 -1.89 14.47 2.05
N GLU A 116 -1.21 15.24 2.91
CA GLU A 116 0.22 15.11 3.13
C GLU A 116 0.51 13.91 4.03
N SER A 117 1.41 13.03 3.58
CA SER A 117 2.01 12.00 4.42
C SER A 117 3.03 12.59 5.40
N GLU A 118 3.50 11.79 6.37
CA GLU A 118 4.51 12.20 7.35
C GLU A 118 5.78 12.79 6.72
N TYR A 119 6.13 12.35 5.50
CA TYR A 119 7.35 12.73 4.79
C TYR A 119 7.14 13.83 3.73
N GLY A 120 5.96 14.45 3.66
CA GLY A 120 5.67 15.57 2.77
C GLY A 120 5.32 15.18 1.33
N GLY A 121 4.93 13.92 1.10
CA GLY A 121 4.40 13.41 -0.17
C GLY A 121 2.89 13.18 -0.13
N PRO A 122 2.30 12.58 -1.18
CA PRO A 122 0.91 12.11 -1.16
C PRO A 122 0.67 11.08 -0.06
N ALA A 123 -0.60 10.83 0.26
CA ALA A 123 -0.99 9.75 1.16
C ALA A 123 -0.53 8.39 0.61
N GLU A 124 0.09 7.59 1.47
CA GLU A 124 0.70 6.32 1.12
C GLU A 124 -0.01 5.14 1.80
N PHE A 125 -0.30 4.12 1.01
CA PHE A 125 -0.98 2.91 1.43
C PHE A 125 -0.07 1.71 1.16
N GLU A 126 0.70 1.39 2.19
CA GLU A 126 1.47 0.15 2.32
C GLU A 126 0.86 -0.66 3.46
N SER A 127 0.67 -1.96 3.25
CA SER A 127 0.18 -2.85 4.31
C SER A 127 1.32 -3.75 4.79
N TYR A 128 1.44 -3.86 6.10
CA TYR A 128 2.42 -4.62 6.86
C TYR A 128 1.82 -5.89 7.47
N ILE A 129 0.53 -6.16 7.20
CA ILE A 129 -0.21 -7.32 7.67
C ILE A 129 -0.65 -8.23 6.50
N ALA A 130 -0.76 -9.53 6.77
CA ALA A 130 -1.13 -10.50 5.76
C ALA A 130 -2.65 -10.53 5.58
N THR A 131 -3.17 -9.75 4.63
CA THR A 131 -4.60 -9.67 4.31
C THR A 131 -4.86 -9.96 2.83
N GLU A 132 -6.13 -10.04 2.43
CA GLU A 132 -6.55 -10.32 1.05
C GLU A 132 -6.20 -9.18 0.05
N GLY A 133 -5.71 -8.05 0.54
CA GLY A 133 -5.36 -6.90 -0.28
C GLY A 133 -5.09 -5.66 0.56
N LYS A 134 -4.82 -4.53 -0.09
CA LYS A 134 -4.56 -3.25 0.55
C LYS A 134 -5.83 -2.40 0.54
N TRP A 135 -6.20 -1.91 1.71
CA TRP A 135 -7.31 -0.98 1.84
C TRP A 135 -6.84 0.45 1.59
N VAL A 136 -7.60 1.18 0.78
CA VAL A 136 -7.29 2.57 0.40
C VAL A 136 -8.53 3.43 0.64
N ILE A 137 -8.35 4.57 1.30
CA ILE A 137 -9.40 5.56 1.52
C ILE A 137 -9.05 6.80 0.71
N VAL A 138 -9.97 7.18 -0.17
CA VAL A 138 -9.79 8.32 -1.07
C VAL A 138 -10.58 9.53 -0.54
N PRO A 139 -10.00 10.74 -0.47
CA PRO A 139 -10.68 11.90 0.11
C PRO A 139 -11.69 12.56 -0.84
N GLN A 140 -11.71 12.18 -2.12
CA GLN A 140 -12.60 12.74 -3.14
C GLN A 140 -12.94 11.72 -4.23
N ALA A 141 -13.90 12.06 -5.10
CA ALA A 141 -14.44 11.16 -6.12
C ALA A 141 -13.47 10.87 -7.27
N ASP A 142 -12.63 11.83 -7.62
CA ASP A 142 -11.69 11.74 -8.74
C ASP A 142 -10.26 11.73 -8.20
N VAL A 143 -9.52 10.64 -8.43
CA VAL A 143 -8.17 10.43 -7.88
C VAL A 143 -7.26 9.73 -8.88
N GLU A 144 -5.98 9.85 -8.63
CA GLU A 144 -4.92 9.14 -9.34
C GLU A 144 -4.20 8.23 -8.34
N LEU A 145 -4.13 6.94 -8.65
CA LEU A 145 -3.38 5.95 -7.87
C LEU A 145 -2.04 5.68 -8.56
N TRP A 146 -0.95 5.84 -7.83
CA TRP A 146 0.41 5.59 -8.30
C TRP A 146 0.94 4.32 -7.67
N ILE A 147 1.24 3.32 -8.51
CA ILE A 147 1.56 1.97 -8.05
C ILE A 147 3.07 1.78 -8.01
N ASP A 148 3.59 1.57 -6.81
CA ASP A 148 4.97 1.12 -6.58
C ASP A 148 4.99 -0.40 -6.80
N GLY A 149 5.50 -0.81 -7.96
CA GLY A 149 5.64 -2.20 -8.38
C GLY A 149 7.09 -2.64 -8.34
N PHE A 150 7.33 -3.93 -8.55
CA PHE A 150 8.71 -4.39 -8.70
C PHE A 150 9.28 -3.91 -10.06
N ARG A 151 10.43 -3.22 -10.05
CA ARG A 151 10.96 -2.44 -11.18
C ARG A 151 11.11 -3.19 -12.51
N ASP A 152 11.26 -4.51 -12.49
CA ASP A 152 11.44 -5.37 -13.65
C ASP A 152 10.25 -6.28 -13.95
N GLU A 153 9.11 -6.08 -13.28
CA GLU A 153 7.91 -6.90 -13.43
C GLU A 153 6.68 -6.05 -13.74
N ARG A 154 5.75 -6.64 -14.51
CA ARG A 154 4.42 -6.06 -14.68
C ARG A 154 3.56 -6.44 -13.48
N TRP A 155 2.90 -5.47 -12.88
CA TRP A 155 1.89 -5.73 -11.86
C TRP A 155 0.52 -5.87 -12.50
N ARG A 156 -0.36 -6.62 -11.83
CA ARG A 156 -1.77 -6.75 -12.20
C ARG A 156 -2.60 -6.82 -10.93
N MET A 157 -3.61 -5.98 -10.82
CA MET A 157 -4.42 -5.88 -9.62
C MET A 157 -5.89 -5.69 -9.97
N ARG A 158 -6.76 -5.99 -8.99
CA ARG A 158 -8.17 -5.67 -9.03
C ARG A 158 -8.49 -4.63 -7.96
N ILE A 159 -9.22 -3.60 -8.36
CA ILE A 159 -9.79 -2.59 -7.46
C ILE A 159 -11.27 -2.92 -7.28
N THR A 160 -11.70 -3.01 -6.03
CA THR A 160 -13.11 -3.23 -5.65
C THR A 160 -13.53 -2.33 -4.51
N THR A 161 -14.84 -2.17 -4.30
CA THR A 161 -15.44 -1.44 -3.17
C THR A 161 -16.31 -2.39 -2.34
N PRO A 162 -15.71 -3.36 -1.63
CA PRO A 162 -16.48 -4.28 -0.80
C PRO A 162 -17.20 -3.52 0.33
N PRO A 163 -18.42 -3.95 0.72
CA PRO A 163 -19.10 -3.33 1.85
C PRO A 163 -18.33 -3.57 3.15
N VAL A 164 -18.06 -2.50 3.89
CA VAL A 164 -17.41 -2.58 5.21
C VAL A 164 -18.45 -2.32 6.29
N GLU A 165 -18.50 -3.19 7.29
CA GLU A 165 -19.40 -3.02 8.43
C GLU A 165 -18.87 -1.92 9.37
N GLU A 166 -19.75 -1.00 9.76
CA GLU A 166 -19.45 -0.04 10.82
C GLU A 166 -19.59 -0.66 12.20
N ARG A 167 -18.61 -0.44 13.06
CA ARG A 167 -18.57 -0.92 14.44
C ARG A 167 -18.23 0.22 15.39
N SER A 168 -18.79 0.17 16.60
CA SER A 168 -18.54 1.15 17.66
C SER A 168 -18.55 0.46 19.04
N GLY A 169 -18.08 1.18 20.07
CA GLY A 169 -18.01 0.67 21.44
C GLY A 169 -16.93 -0.41 21.62
N THR A 170 -17.31 -1.61 22.03
CA THR A 170 -16.36 -2.72 22.23
C THR A 170 -16.55 -3.77 21.14
N VAL A 171 -15.48 -4.05 20.41
CA VAL A 171 -15.42 -5.04 19.33
C VAL A 171 -14.44 -6.15 19.73
N SER A 172 -14.77 -7.40 19.47
CA SER A 172 -13.92 -8.55 19.81
C SER A 172 -13.98 -9.62 18.73
N GLY A 173 -12.88 -10.35 18.56
CA GLY A 173 -12.77 -11.39 17.55
C GLY A 173 -11.62 -12.36 17.81
N VAL A 174 -11.55 -13.36 16.93
CA VAL A 174 -10.43 -14.30 16.75
C VAL A 174 -10.19 -14.38 15.25
N GLY A 175 -8.93 -14.36 14.82
CA GLY A 175 -8.59 -14.29 13.40
C GLY A 175 -8.66 -12.86 12.83
N SER A 176 -8.40 -12.77 11.54
CA SER A 176 -8.38 -11.52 10.78
C SER A 176 -9.79 -10.92 10.64
N ALA A 177 -9.87 -9.59 10.63
CA ALA A 177 -11.14 -8.86 10.50
C ALA A 177 -10.92 -7.46 9.93
N VAL A 178 -11.95 -6.90 9.30
CA VAL A 178 -11.95 -5.51 8.83
C VAL A 178 -13.27 -4.86 9.20
N PHE A 179 -13.22 -3.63 9.71
CA PHE A 179 -14.42 -2.82 9.98
C PHE A 179 -14.11 -1.32 9.95
N ALA A 180 -15.13 -0.52 9.71
CA ALA A 180 -15.08 0.94 9.82
C ALA A 180 -15.46 1.38 11.23
N LEU A 181 -14.78 2.39 11.77
CA LEU A 181 -15.11 2.97 13.05
C LEU A 181 -16.33 3.89 12.92
N GLY A 182 -17.41 3.56 13.61
CA GLY A 182 -18.64 4.36 13.63
C GLY A 182 -18.68 5.46 14.70
N SER A 183 -17.53 5.91 15.22
CA SER A 183 -17.43 6.98 16.22
C SER A 183 -16.29 7.94 15.90
N THR A 184 -16.25 9.10 16.57
CA THR A 184 -15.21 10.12 16.37
C THR A 184 -13.98 9.93 17.26
N ALA A 185 -13.81 8.72 17.81
CA ALA A 185 -12.68 8.42 18.67
C ALA A 185 -11.37 8.42 17.87
N THR A 186 -10.30 8.90 18.49
CA THR A 186 -8.93 8.89 17.95
C THR A 186 -7.99 8.04 18.79
N THR A 187 -8.56 7.35 19.79
CA THR A 187 -7.86 6.44 20.68
C THR A 187 -8.73 5.23 20.97
N ALA A 188 -8.10 4.09 21.27
CA ALA A 188 -8.77 2.89 21.73
C ALA A 188 -7.90 2.15 22.75
N ARG A 189 -8.52 1.29 23.55
CA ARG A 189 -7.80 0.32 24.37
C ARG A 189 -7.89 -1.06 23.74
N ILE A 190 -6.74 -1.64 23.43
CA ILE A 190 -6.63 -2.98 22.85
C ILE A 190 -6.21 -3.94 23.95
N SER A 191 -6.92 -5.06 24.06
CA SER A 191 -6.48 -6.23 24.81
C SER A 191 -6.40 -7.46 23.92
N THR A 192 -5.33 -8.23 24.08
CA THR A 192 -5.09 -9.49 23.35
C THR A 192 -4.97 -10.66 24.33
N ARG A 193 -5.32 -11.85 23.87
CA ARG A 193 -5.31 -13.11 24.63
C ARG A 193 -4.94 -14.28 23.72
N GLY A 194 -4.59 -15.41 24.34
CA GLY A 194 -4.18 -16.61 23.60
C GLY A 194 -2.69 -16.62 23.30
N GLU A 195 -2.28 -17.62 22.54
CA GLU A 195 -0.95 -17.69 21.93
C GLU A 195 -1.05 -17.07 20.51
N GLY A 196 0.06 -16.64 19.93
CA GLY A 196 0.07 -16.03 18.59
C GLY A 196 0.24 -14.51 18.55
N ARG A 197 0.19 -13.95 17.35
CA ARG A 197 0.40 -12.52 17.09
C ARG A 197 -0.88 -11.87 16.64
N VAL A 198 -1.09 -10.65 17.12
CA VAL A 198 -2.13 -9.73 16.65
C VAL A 198 -1.44 -8.48 16.13
N SER A 199 -1.75 -8.10 14.90
CA SER A 199 -1.36 -6.86 14.25
C SER A 199 -2.63 -6.11 13.84
N ILE A 200 -2.65 -4.80 14.04
CA ILE A 200 -3.79 -3.93 13.72
C ILE A 200 -3.25 -2.70 13.03
N GLU A 201 -3.75 -2.48 11.82
CA GLU A 201 -3.54 -1.28 11.04
C GLU A 201 -4.77 -0.38 11.12
N THR A 202 -4.54 0.91 11.18
CA THR A 202 -5.56 1.93 10.94
C THR A 202 -5.35 2.52 9.56
N VAL A 203 -6.39 2.54 8.75
CA VAL A 203 -6.40 3.18 7.43
C VAL A 203 -7.25 4.43 7.48
N THR A 204 -6.67 5.53 7.04
CA THR A 204 -7.32 6.86 6.94
C THR A 204 -7.05 7.44 5.55
N SER A 205 -7.67 8.57 5.21
CA SER A 205 -7.32 9.30 3.98
C SER A 205 -5.87 9.81 3.95
N ALA A 206 -5.18 9.85 5.11
CA ALA A 206 -3.76 10.21 5.20
C ALA A 206 -2.81 9.02 4.95
N GLY A 207 -3.35 7.80 4.83
CA GLY A 207 -2.58 6.57 4.62
C GLY A 207 -2.81 5.51 5.69
N VAL A 208 -1.90 4.53 5.72
CA VAL A 208 -1.92 3.39 6.64
C VAL A 208 -0.96 3.62 7.80
N THR A 209 -1.33 3.18 9.01
CA THR A 209 -0.44 3.20 10.18
C THR A 209 -0.57 1.88 10.96
N GLU A 210 0.57 1.26 11.30
CA GLU A 210 0.58 0.13 12.25
C GLU A 210 0.28 0.66 13.66
N ALA A 211 -0.98 0.61 14.06
CA ALA A 211 -1.42 1.12 15.35
C ALA A 211 -1.08 0.16 16.50
N PHE A 212 -1.03 -1.15 16.23
CA PHE A 212 -0.70 -2.16 17.22
C PHE A 212 -0.06 -3.39 16.60
N SER A 213 0.96 -3.93 17.27
CA SER A 213 1.51 -5.25 16.98
C SER A 213 2.07 -5.86 18.26
N ALA A 214 1.68 -7.11 18.56
CA ALA A 214 2.16 -7.85 19.73
C ALA A 214 2.08 -9.38 19.53
N ASN A 215 3.08 -10.10 20.05
CA ASN A 215 3.15 -11.56 20.07
C ASN A 215 2.76 -12.19 21.42
N GLU A 216 2.53 -11.34 22.44
CA GLU A 216 2.19 -11.78 23.79
C GLU A 216 0.88 -11.09 24.23
N PRO A 217 0.09 -11.74 25.12
CA PRO A 217 -1.09 -11.12 25.71
C PRO A 217 -0.76 -9.74 26.30
N THR A 218 -1.41 -8.72 25.75
CA THR A 218 -1.09 -7.32 26.02
C THR A 218 -2.39 -6.56 26.24
N ASP A 219 -2.35 -5.52 27.09
CA ASP A 219 -3.44 -4.55 27.25
C ASP A 219 -2.84 -3.14 27.24
N ARG A 220 -3.08 -2.37 26.17
CA ARG A 220 -2.56 -1.01 26.01
C ARG A 220 -3.50 -0.11 25.20
N SER A 221 -3.31 1.19 25.39
CA SER A 221 -3.94 2.20 24.55
C SER A 221 -3.16 2.42 23.26
N ILE A 222 -3.89 2.72 22.20
CA ILE A 222 -3.37 3.16 20.89
C ILE A 222 -4.05 4.47 20.47
N ALA A 223 -3.44 5.14 19.51
CA ALA A 223 -3.96 6.34 18.86
C ALA A 223 -3.65 6.28 17.37
N TRP A 224 -4.44 6.99 16.56
CA TRP A 224 -4.27 7.12 15.12
C TRP A 224 -4.54 8.57 14.70
N ALA A 225 -4.19 8.91 13.46
CA ALA A 225 -4.47 10.21 12.89
C ALA A 225 -5.99 10.46 12.73
N ASP A 226 -6.39 11.72 12.78
CA ASP A 226 -7.79 12.09 12.48
C ASP A 226 -8.12 11.69 11.03
N GLY A 227 -9.34 11.19 10.81
CA GLY A 227 -9.84 10.81 9.49
C GLY A 227 -11.30 10.37 9.55
N ASP A 228 -11.98 10.47 8.42
CA ASP A 228 -13.35 9.96 8.25
C ASP A 228 -13.53 9.49 6.79
N PRO A 229 -13.68 8.16 6.54
CA PRO A 229 -13.74 7.08 7.51
C PRO A 229 -12.37 6.68 8.11
N VAL A 230 -12.41 5.94 9.22
CA VAL A 230 -11.24 5.21 9.76
C VAL A 230 -11.53 3.72 9.71
N LEU A 231 -10.68 2.94 9.04
CA LEU A 231 -10.77 1.49 9.04
C LEU A 231 -9.80 0.85 10.01
N PHE A 232 -10.25 -0.21 10.66
CA PHE A 232 -9.41 -1.15 11.39
C PHE A 232 -9.24 -2.40 10.56
N VAL A 233 -8.00 -2.70 10.19
CA VAL A 233 -7.62 -3.92 9.49
C VAL A 233 -6.80 -4.76 10.46
N ILE A 234 -7.31 -5.93 10.79
CA ILE A 234 -6.78 -6.79 11.85
C ILE A 234 -6.28 -8.07 11.23
N ASP A 235 -5.06 -8.44 11.57
CA ASP A 235 -4.49 -9.75 11.29
C ASP A 235 -4.14 -10.44 12.62
N ALA A 236 -4.69 -11.63 12.82
CA ALA A 236 -4.49 -12.42 14.02
C ALA A 236 -4.41 -13.90 13.66
N TRP A 237 -3.40 -14.60 14.20
CA TRP A 237 -3.12 -16.01 13.90
C TRP A 237 -2.76 -16.79 15.16
N ASP A 238 -2.65 -18.11 15.03
CA ASP A 238 -2.35 -19.07 16.12
C ASP A 238 -3.33 -18.99 17.31
N ASP A 239 -4.62 -18.82 17.03
CA ASP A 239 -5.72 -18.69 18.02
C ASP A 239 -5.69 -17.41 18.87
N ALA A 240 -4.89 -16.41 18.49
CA ALA A 240 -4.87 -15.12 19.15
C ALA A 240 -6.24 -14.43 19.06
N GLY A 241 -6.78 -14.08 20.23
CA GLY A 241 -8.02 -13.32 20.38
C GLY A 241 -7.73 -11.87 20.69
N TRP A 242 -8.56 -10.96 20.17
CA TRP A 242 -8.39 -9.53 20.35
C TRP A 242 -9.70 -8.87 20.80
N THR A 243 -9.58 -7.73 21.47
CA THR A 243 -10.69 -6.87 21.89
C THR A 243 -10.23 -5.42 21.81
N ILE A 244 -11.03 -4.59 21.15
CA ILE A 244 -10.80 -3.16 20.96
C ILE A 244 -11.97 -2.43 21.62
N ALA A 245 -11.68 -1.60 22.62
CA ALA A 245 -12.65 -0.76 23.30
C ALA A 245 -12.42 0.70 22.91
N PHE A 246 -13.38 1.26 22.19
CA PHE A 246 -13.42 2.67 21.84
C PHE A 246 -14.06 3.47 22.99
N PRO A 247 -13.54 4.65 23.33
CA PRO A 247 -14.20 5.54 24.28
C PRO A 247 -15.56 5.96 23.72
N ASP A 248 -16.54 6.12 24.61
CA ASP A 248 -17.82 6.73 24.24
C ASP A 248 -17.58 8.15 23.70
N ASP A 249 -18.26 8.53 22.62
CA ASP A 249 -18.20 9.90 22.14
C ASP A 249 -18.56 10.85 23.29
N PRO A 250 -17.76 11.90 23.55
CA PRO A 250 -18.12 12.87 24.57
C PRO A 250 -19.49 13.44 24.21
N ALA A 251 -20.44 13.32 25.14
CA ALA A 251 -21.74 13.96 24.98
C ALA A 251 -21.54 15.42 24.56
N PRO A 252 -22.29 15.95 23.57
CA PRO A 252 -22.12 17.31 23.09
C PRO A 252 -22.07 18.24 24.30
N ALA A 253 -20.96 18.98 24.45
CA ALA A 253 -20.80 19.92 25.54
C ALA A 253 -22.03 20.84 25.52
N ALA A 254 -22.83 20.80 26.59
CA ALA A 254 -24.04 21.61 26.68
C ALA A 254 -23.66 23.07 26.43
N THR A 255 -24.12 23.62 25.31
CA THR A 255 -23.86 25.00 24.92
C THR A 255 -24.49 25.93 25.95
N GLY A 256 -23.65 26.53 26.80
CA GLY A 256 -23.99 27.68 27.62
C GLY A 256 -24.86 27.40 28.84
N ALA A 257 -24.23 27.26 30.01
CA ALA A 257 -24.87 27.77 31.22
C ALA A 257 -25.05 29.30 31.06
N PRO A 258 -26.24 29.87 31.32
CA PRO A 258 -26.43 31.31 31.22
C PRO A 258 -25.49 32.00 32.21
N THR A 259 -24.71 32.96 31.71
CA THR A 259 -23.89 33.86 32.52
C THR A 259 -24.75 34.43 33.66
N PRO A 260 -24.33 34.35 34.94
CA PRO A 260 -25.07 34.99 36.01
C PRO A 260 -25.09 36.50 35.77
N ALA A 261 -26.29 37.08 35.68
CA ALA A 261 -26.47 38.53 35.58
C ALA A 261 -25.84 39.21 36.82
N PRO A 262 -25.11 40.33 36.67
CA PRO A 262 -24.53 41.01 37.81
C PRO A 262 -25.64 41.53 38.72
N ALA A 263 -25.54 41.20 40.02
CA ALA A 263 -26.47 41.66 41.05
C ALA A 263 -26.41 43.20 41.18
N PRO A 264 -27.55 43.88 41.37
CA PRO A 264 -27.56 45.33 41.57
C PRO A 264 -26.84 45.69 42.87
N SER A 265 -25.86 46.59 42.79
CA SER A 265 -25.17 47.13 43.96
C SER A 265 -26.17 47.85 44.87
N ALA A 266 -26.35 47.32 46.08
CA ALA A 266 -27.06 48.01 47.14
C ALA A 266 -26.20 49.19 47.62
N THR A 267 -26.62 50.41 47.28
CA THR A 267 -26.12 51.64 47.93
C THR A 267 -26.79 51.76 49.29
N ALA A 268 -26.01 51.53 50.36
CA ALA A 268 -26.26 52.00 51.72
C ALA A 268 -24.89 51.90 52.45
N VAL A 269 -24.40 52.82 53.27
CA VAL A 269 -25.03 53.74 54.24
C VAL A 269 -24.06 54.91 54.52
N SER A 270 -24.61 56.08 54.89
CA SER A 270 -23.95 57.22 55.55
C SER A 270 -23.15 56.85 56.82
N PRO A 271 -22.32 57.75 57.36
CA PRO A 271 -22.80 58.87 58.20
C PRO A 271 -22.38 60.26 57.70
#